data_AF-A0A135S7Q2-F1
#
_entry.id   AF-A0A135S7Q2-F1
#
_cell.length_a   1.000
_cell.length_b   1.000
_cell.length_c   1.000
_cell.angle_alpha   90.00
_cell.angle_beta   90.00
_cell.angle_gamma   90.00
#
_symmetry.space_group_name_H-M   'P 1'
#
loop_
_entity.id
_entity.type
_entity.pdbx_description
1 polymer ?
#
loop_
_entity_poly.entity_id
_entity_poly.type
_entity_poly.pdbx_seq_one_letter_code
_entity_poly.pdbx_strand_id
1 'polypeptide(L)'
;MKIPLTISSWLGGSNATPRVPQFLLDTGHPWLTTHARELSSLPDATSFICTLSADDSHSQYDGSVAVDDESAKLRECLEMPADLFHRLEIRNIRAGRAREQSLKPTLGDTWDTLTAETRLPPKSLPAVFSEVMGKMKNLSKIEWMVRGVDENAAIGKAFIEDGTRLPGVDHLVTTMNAPWLVDACPSLTSLEAKRDDFVWEKLRTGGIWLGVLRDTPHIEELHIGGSMCGNAYMGANGAVYWRSNMAQALEATELAGKIVRQEFPGLDGVHVGGFYGNFTTDNEGKQVIIWEWTGRVDEWLDEKQMAIDFTDEP
;
A
#
# COMPACT_ATOMS: atom_id res chain seq x y z
N MET A 1 -5.08 10.24 -5.62
CA MET A 1 -4.53 10.89 -6.85
C MET A 1 -3.34 10.02 -7.26
N LYS A 2 -3.19 9.62 -8.55
CA LYS A 2 -2.30 8.50 -8.92
C LYS A 2 -0.84 8.93 -9.10
N ILE A 3 0.08 8.27 -8.39
CA ILE A 3 1.50 8.64 -8.35
C ILE A 3 2.34 7.66 -9.18
N PRO A 4 3.21 8.14 -10.07
CA PRO A 4 4.34 7.40 -10.64
C PRO A 4 5.58 7.51 -9.77
N LEU A 5 6.22 6.40 -9.40
CA LEU A 5 7.66 6.44 -9.12
C LEU A 5 8.40 6.51 -10.47
N THR A 6 8.53 7.69 -11.05
CA THR A 6 9.46 7.88 -12.18
C THR A 6 10.85 8.15 -11.63
N ILE A 7 11.79 7.23 -11.90
CA ILE A 7 13.23 7.34 -11.60
C ILE A 7 13.88 8.54 -12.34
N SER A 8 13.14 9.24 -13.21
CA SER A 8 13.69 10.13 -14.24
C SER A 8 14.00 11.58 -13.82
N SER A 9 13.96 11.98 -12.55
CA SER A 9 14.40 13.35 -12.14
C SER A 9 15.66 13.40 -11.29
N TRP A 10 16.34 12.27 -11.02
CA TRP A 10 17.65 12.26 -10.36
C TRP A 10 18.83 12.59 -11.30
N LEU A 11 18.61 12.60 -12.62
CA LEU A 11 19.64 12.82 -13.63
C LEU A 11 19.32 14.10 -14.43
N GLY A 12 19.74 15.25 -13.91
CA GLY A 12 19.44 16.54 -14.53
C GLY A 12 20.37 17.69 -14.16
N GLY A 13 21.67 17.57 -14.45
CA GLY A 13 22.45 18.63 -15.13
C GLY A 13 22.71 20.01 -14.50
N SER A 14 22.35 20.30 -13.25
CA SER A 14 22.84 21.50 -12.55
C SER A 14 23.30 21.14 -11.13
N ASN A 15 24.38 21.75 -10.65
CA ASN A 15 25.02 21.45 -9.34
C ASN A 15 24.12 21.68 -8.10
N ALA A 16 22.84 22.01 -8.28
CA ALA A 16 21.85 22.01 -7.21
C ALA A 16 20.98 20.75 -7.35
N THR A 17 21.32 19.69 -6.61
CA THR A 17 20.40 18.59 -6.37
C THR A 17 19.08 19.14 -5.83
N PRO A 18 17.90 18.72 -6.35
CA PRO A 18 16.64 19.08 -5.73
C PRO A 18 16.69 18.67 -4.25
N ARG A 19 16.63 19.67 -3.37
CA ARG A 19 16.78 19.45 -1.91
C ARG A 19 15.56 18.78 -1.30
N VAL A 20 14.40 18.85 -1.96
CA VAL A 20 13.20 18.12 -1.58
C VAL A 20 13.17 16.79 -2.34
N PRO A 21 13.19 15.65 -1.65
CA PRO A 21 13.00 14.36 -2.29
C PRO A 21 11.71 14.32 -3.14
N GLN A 22 11.82 13.91 -4.40
CA GLN A 22 10.70 13.90 -5.35
C GLN A 22 9.48 13.12 -4.80
N PHE A 23 9.70 12.03 -4.07
CA PHE A 23 8.61 11.23 -3.51
C PHE A 23 7.75 11.99 -2.48
N LEU A 24 8.28 13.04 -1.85
CA LEU A 24 7.50 13.92 -0.97
C LEU A 24 6.55 14.79 -1.78
N LEU A 25 7.01 15.38 -2.88
CA LEU A 25 6.17 16.16 -3.78
C LEU A 25 5.12 15.29 -4.46
N ASP A 26 5.50 14.05 -4.77
CA ASP A 26 4.64 13.08 -5.40
C ASP A 26 3.44 12.71 -4.54
N THR A 27 3.48 12.88 -3.21
CA THR A 27 2.31 12.68 -2.33
C THR A 27 1.06 13.45 -2.77
N GLY A 28 1.24 14.53 -3.55
CA GLY A 28 0.15 15.36 -4.05
C GLY A 28 -0.51 16.21 -2.97
N HIS A 29 0.13 16.37 -1.81
CA HIS A 29 -0.38 17.24 -0.76
C HIS A 29 -0.45 18.69 -1.27
N PRO A 30 -1.61 19.38 -1.13
CA PRO A 30 -1.77 20.75 -1.63
C PRO A 30 -0.70 21.70 -1.08
N TRP A 31 -0.37 21.58 0.22
CA TRP A 31 0.67 22.42 0.85
C TRP A 31 2.06 22.19 0.24
N LEU A 32 2.49 20.94 0.03
CA LEU A 32 3.81 20.65 -0.57
C LEU A 32 3.89 21.17 -2.00
N THR A 33 2.78 21.11 -2.74
CA THR A 33 2.71 21.63 -4.10
C THR A 33 2.79 23.16 -4.13
N THR A 34 2.04 23.83 -3.25
CA THR A 34 2.02 25.28 -3.12
C THR A 34 3.39 25.83 -2.69
N HIS A 35 4.08 25.13 -1.78
CA HIS A 35 5.35 25.59 -1.20
C HIS A 35 6.59 24.90 -1.78
N ALA A 36 6.48 24.21 -2.93
CA ALA A 36 7.57 23.42 -3.50
C ALA A 36 8.83 24.27 -3.79
N ARG A 37 8.63 25.53 -4.22
CA ARG A 37 9.74 26.45 -4.55
C ARG A 37 10.46 26.92 -3.29
N GLU A 38 9.69 27.29 -2.27
CA GLU A 38 10.18 27.72 -0.96
C GLU A 38 10.95 26.59 -0.29
N LEU A 39 10.38 25.38 -0.28
CA LEU A 39 11.04 24.18 0.24
C LEU A 39 12.35 23.88 -0.50
N SER A 40 12.39 24.08 -1.82
CA SER A 40 13.62 23.89 -2.62
C SER A 40 14.72 24.90 -2.30
N SER A 41 14.35 26.07 -1.75
CA SER A 41 15.31 27.10 -1.34
C SER A 41 15.97 26.82 0.02
N LEU A 42 15.33 25.99 0.87
CA LEU A 42 15.84 25.65 2.20
C LEU A 42 17.18 24.91 2.10
N PRO A 43 18.17 25.18 2.97
CA PRO A 43 19.45 24.46 2.99
C PRO A 43 19.29 22.96 3.22
N ASP A 44 18.33 22.58 4.05
CA ASP A 44 17.97 21.20 4.36
C ASP A 44 16.45 21.07 4.50
N ALA A 45 15.78 20.86 3.36
CA ALA A 45 14.33 20.73 3.32
C ALA A 45 13.83 19.47 4.02
N THR A 46 14.61 18.37 3.97
CA THR A 46 14.25 17.11 4.64
C THR A 46 14.22 17.29 6.13
N SER A 47 15.27 17.86 6.74
CA SER A 47 15.24 18.14 8.17
C SER A 47 14.10 19.08 8.52
N PHE A 48 13.88 20.17 7.78
CA PHE A 48 12.76 21.10 8.04
C PHE A 48 11.41 20.38 8.10
N ILE A 49 11.10 19.58 7.08
CA ILE A 49 9.85 18.81 6.98
C ILE A 49 9.74 17.77 8.10
N CYS A 50 10.85 17.16 8.52
CA CYS A 50 10.88 16.06 9.47
C CYS A 50 11.05 16.47 10.94
N THR A 51 11.54 17.67 11.24
CA THR A 51 11.83 18.12 12.63
C THR A 51 10.68 18.86 13.30
N LEU A 52 9.64 19.26 12.56
CA LEU A 52 8.45 19.91 13.12
C LEU A 52 7.55 18.85 13.80
N SER A 53 8.06 18.26 14.87
CA SER A 53 7.26 17.47 15.80
C SER A 53 6.48 18.43 16.69
N ALA A 54 5.19 18.13 16.92
CA ALA A 54 4.22 19.01 17.56
C ALA A 54 4.55 19.46 19.01
N ASP A 55 5.62 18.94 19.62
CA ASP A 55 5.96 19.17 21.02
C ASP A 55 7.01 20.28 21.27
N ASP A 56 7.66 20.84 20.24
CA ASP A 56 8.76 21.80 20.43
C ASP A 56 8.33 23.25 20.74
N SER A 57 7.14 23.44 21.30
CA SER A 57 6.60 24.77 21.64
C SER A 57 7.35 25.52 22.76
N HIS A 58 8.45 24.96 23.31
CA HIS A 58 9.14 25.55 24.47
C HIS A 58 10.68 25.46 24.47
N SER A 59 11.38 25.42 23.33
CA SER A 59 12.84 25.64 23.38
C SER A 59 13.13 27.12 23.63
N GLN A 60 13.36 27.46 24.90
CA GLN A 60 13.85 28.76 25.37
C GLN A 60 15.23 29.00 24.73
N TYR A 61 15.28 29.79 23.65
CA TYR A 61 16.53 30.14 22.97
C TYR A 61 17.37 31.03 23.89
N ASP A 62 18.48 30.49 24.40
CA ASP A 62 19.53 31.22 25.11
C ASP A 62 20.27 32.11 24.09
N GLY A 63 20.38 33.41 24.40
CA GLY A 63 20.65 34.50 23.47
C GLY A 63 22.05 34.55 22.87
N SER A 64 22.39 33.57 22.02
CA SER A 64 23.67 33.51 21.33
C SER A 64 23.56 33.94 19.86
N VAL A 65 24.14 35.12 19.58
CA VAL A 65 24.66 35.66 18.30
C VAL A 65 23.73 35.62 17.08
N ALA A 66 23.21 36.79 16.73
CA ALA A 66 22.46 37.08 15.50
C ALA A 66 23.34 36.86 14.25
N VAL A 67 23.30 35.65 13.71
CA VAL A 67 23.58 35.41 12.29
C VAL A 67 22.28 35.74 11.56
N ASP A 68 22.36 36.56 10.50
CA ASP A 68 21.23 36.87 9.61
C ASP A 68 20.75 35.57 8.93
N ASP A 69 19.93 34.82 9.65
CA ASP A 69 19.46 33.51 9.23
C ASP A 69 18.16 33.69 8.45
N GLU A 70 18.27 33.98 7.15
CA GLU A 70 17.12 33.97 6.23
C GLU A 70 16.31 32.67 6.34
N SER A 71 16.93 31.55 6.73
CA SER A 71 16.22 30.30 6.92
C SER A 71 15.26 30.36 8.11
N ALA A 72 15.60 31.06 9.19
CA ALA A 72 14.70 31.25 10.33
C ALA A 72 13.44 32.04 9.95
N LYS A 73 13.57 33.08 9.13
CA LYS A 73 12.42 33.85 8.61
C LYS A 73 11.52 32.99 7.70
N LEU A 74 12.11 32.13 6.87
CA LEU A 74 11.35 31.19 6.05
C LEU A 74 10.60 30.17 6.91
N ARG A 75 11.19 29.71 8.02
CA ARG A 75 10.52 28.80 8.97
C ARG A 75 9.30 29.46 9.62
N GLU A 76 9.39 30.73 9.99
CA GLU A 76 8.25 31.49 10.55
C GLU A 76 7.11 31.72 9.56
N CYS A 77 7.43 31.80 8.26
CA CYS A 77 6.44 32.05 7.20
C CYS A 77 5.75 30.77 6.69
N LEU A 78 6.36 29.60 6.87
CA LEU A 78 5.85 28.31 6.40
C LEU A 78 5.12 27.60 7.55
N GLU A 79 3.90 28.03 7.84
CA GLU A 79 3.01 27.32 8.77
C GLU A 79 2.67 25.95 8.18
N MET A 80 3.21 24.90 8.78
CA MET A 80 3.03 23.53 8.32
C MET A 80 1.71 22.98 8.84
N PRO A 81 0.83 22.45 7.98
CA PRO A 81 -0.48 22.05 8.41
C PRO A 81 -0.38 20.72 9.17
N ALA A 82 -1.17 20.57 10.22
CA ALA A 82 -1.10 19.42 11.13
C ALA A 82 -1.43 18.08 10.46
N ASP A 83 -2.16 18.13 9.34
CA ASP A 83 -2.51 16.97 8.51
C ASP A 83 -1.40 16.58 7.53
N LEU A 84 -0.31 17.36 7.45
CA LEU A 84 0.83 17.02 6.62
C LEU A 84 1.41 15.68 7.07
N PHE A 85 1.46 14.73 6.15
CA PHE A 85 1.84 13.33 6.37
C PHE A 85 0.85 12.46 7.15
N HIS A 86 -0.40 12.88 7.38
CA HIS A 86 -1.40 11.99 7.96
C HIS A 86 -1.62 10.74 7.08
N ARG A 87 -1.54 10.92 5.76
CA ARG A 87 -1.71 9.85 4.76
C ARG A 87 -0.56 9.84 3.77
N LEU A 88 -0.01 8.65 3.54
CA LEU A 88 0.99 8.40 2.49
C LEU A 88 0.46 7.35 1.50
N GLU A 89 0.38 7.73 0.23
CA GLU A 89 -0.01 6.85 -0.88
C GLU A 89 1.22 6.64 -1.77
N ILE A 90 1.73 5.41 -1.87
CA ILE A 90 2.86 5.04 -2.73
C ILE A 90 2.39 3.99 -3.73
N ARG A 91 2.36 4.38 -4.99
CA ARG A 91 1.87 3.52 -6.08
C ARG A 91 2.99 3.36 -7.11
N ASN A 92 3.47 2.13 -7.32
CA ASN A 92 4.42 1.84 -8.40
C ASN A 92 3.73 1.08 -9.54
N ILE A 93 2.70 1.69 -10.15
CA ILE A 93 1.86 1.04 -11.17
C ILE A 93 2.42 1.24 -12.59
N ARG A 94 3.56 1.93 -12.76
CA ARG A 94 3.95 2.51 -14.05
C ARG A 94 5.06 1.78 -14.81
N ALA A 95 5.63 0.70 -14.28
CA ALA A 95 6.68 -0.04 -14.98
C ALA A 95 6.22 -0.72 -16.29
N GLY A 96 4.91 -0.76 -16.61
CA GLY A 96 4.38 -1.44 -17.81
C GLY A 96 3.81 -0.55 -18.92
N ARG A 97 2.89 0.38 -18.62
CA ARG A 97 1.99 0.93 -19.67
C ARG A 97 2.60 2.00 -20.60
N ALA A 98 3.60 2.76 -20.16
CA ALA A 98 4.14 3.84 -21.00
C ALA A 98 5.02 3.35 -22.16
N ARG A 99 5.48 2.08 -22.15
CA ARG A 99 6.28 1.48 -23.23
C ARG A 99 5.47 0.63 -24.22
N GLU A 100 4.21 0.34 -23.89
CA GLU A 100 3.33 -0.53 -24.68
C GLU A 100 2.74 0.15 -25.94
N GLN A 101 2.68 1.49 -25.98
CA GLN A 101 2.15 2.22 -27.14
C GLN A 101 3.16 2.48 -28.27
N SER A 102 4.45 2.14 -28.08
CA SER A 102 5.51 2.43 -29.08
C SER A 102 6.01 1.21 -29.86
N LEU A 103 5.62 -0.01 -29.48
CA LEU A 103 6.12 -1.23 -30.10
C LEU A 103 4.95 -2.10 -30.58
N LYS A 104 4.72 -2.11 -31.90
CA LYS A 104 3.90 -3.14 -32.54
C LYS A 104 4.58 -4.49 -32.28
N PRO A 105 3.90 -5.48 -31.68
CA PRO A 105 4.53 -6.75 -31.37
C PRO A 105 4.73 -7.55 -32.66
N THR A 106 5.99 -7.81 -33.02
CA THR A 106 6.33 -8.95 -33.87
C THR A 106 6.20 -10.20 -33.03
N LEU A 107 5.19 -11.00 -33.35
CA LEU A 107 4.87 -12.28 -32.74
C LEU A 107 6.08 -13.23 -32.90
N GLY A 108 6.82 -13.50 -31.83
CA GLY A 108 7.89 -14.50 -31.90
C GLY A 108 8.86 -14.52 -30.73
N ASP A 109 9.50 -13.40 -30.41
CA ASP A 109 10.72 -13.46 -29.59
C ASP A 109 10.78 -12.37 -28.49
N THR A 110 11.04 -12.85 -27.27
CA THR A 110 11.64 -12.16 -26.12
C THR A 110 10.81 -11.11 -25.38
N TRP A 111 10.01 -11.59 -24.42
CA TRP A 111 9.65 -10.81 -23.22
C TRP A 111 10.84 -10.65 -22.25
N ASP A 112 11.89 -11.47 -22.39
CA ASP A 112 13.08 -11.46 -21.52
C ASP A 112 13.94 -10.19 -21.67
N THR A 113 13.97 -9.55 -22.84
CA THR A 113 14.84 -8.39 -23.12
C THR A 113 14.32 -7.05 -22.62
N LEU A 114 13.04 -6.94 -22.21
CA LEU A 114 12.46 -5.72 -21.61
C LEU A 114 12.75 -5.58 -20.10
N THR A 115 13.52 -6.49 -19.51
CA THR A 115 13.80 -6.56 -18.06
C THR A 115 15.18 -6.01 -17.64
N ALA A 116 16.00 -5.56 -18.58
CA ALA A 116 17.43 -5.28 -18.33
C ALA A 116 17.76 -3.89 -17.74
N GLU A 117 16.81 -2.95 -17.64
CA GLU A 117 17.00 -1.79 -16.75
C GLU A 117 16.89 -2.27 -15.31
N THR A 118 17.92 -2.02 -14.50
CA THR A 118 17.92 -2.36 -13.07
C THR A 118 16.67 -1.79 -12.41
N ARG A 119 15.69 -2.66 -12.15
CA ARG A 119 14.43 -2.36 -11.45
C ARG A 119 14.65 -1.95 -10.00
N LEU A 120 15.83 -2.27 -9.48
CA LEU A 120 16.21 -1.91 -8.12
C LEU A 120 16.36 -0.38 -8.01
N PRO A 121 15.83 0.21 -6.92
CA PRO A 121 16.10 1.60 -6.62
C PRO A 121 17.63 1.82 -6.48
N PRO A 122 18.13 3.05 -6.73
CA PRO A 122 19.50 3.41 -6.39
C PRO A 122 19.83 2.95 -4.96
N LYS A 123 21.03 2.40 -4.71
CA LYS A 123 21.37 1.76 -3.42
C LYS A 123 21.12 2.64 -2.19
N SER A 124 21.21 3.96 -2.34
CA SER A 124 20.94 4.93 -1.27
C SER A 124 19.46 5.20 -1.02
N LEU A 125 18.58 4.97 -2.00
CA LEU A 125 17.18 5.35 -1.92
C LEU A 125 16.41 4.59 -0.82
N PRO A 126 16.56 3.25 -0.65
CA PRO A 126 15.92 2.53 0.46
C PRO A 126 16.26 3.10 1.85
N ALA A 127 17.52 3.46 2.09
CA ALA A 127 17.97 4.03 3.36
C ALA A 127 17.36 5.42 3.61
N VAL A 128 17.42 6.31 2.62
CA VAL A 128 16.79 7.65 2.72
C VAL A 128 15.28 7.52 2.94
N PHE A 129 14.64 6.56 2.27
CA PHE A 129 13.21 6.34 2.39
C PHE A 129 12.84 5.85 3.80
N SER A 130 13.57 4.87 4.34
CA SER A 130 13.44 4.39 5.72
C SER A 130 13.62 5.52 6.74
N GLU A 131 14.70 6.31 6.60
CA GLU A 131 15.00 7.43 7.49
C GLU A 131 13.86 8.47 7.51
N VAL A 132 13.39 8.88 6.33
CA VAL A 132 12.34 9.90 6.21
C VAL A 132 11.02 9.39 6.80
N MET A 133 10.64 8.15 6.51
CA MET A 133 9.44 7.52 7.06
C MET A 133 9.48 7.43 8.60
N GLY A 134 10.62 7.06 9.18
CA GLY A 134 10.79 6.99 10.64
C GLY A 134 10.63 8.34 11.35
N LYS A 135 10.79 9.45 10.62
CA LYS A 135 10.60 10.81 11.14
C LYS A 135 9.15 11.32 10.97
N MET A 136 8.30 10.68 10.19
CA MET A 136 6.89 11.08 10.00
C MET A 136 6.02 10.65 11.20
N LYS A 137 6.09 11.41 12.31
CA LYS A 137 5.40 11.03 13.57
C LYS A 137 3.88 11.06 13.51
N ASN A 138 3.31 11.86 12.60
CA ASN A 138 1.86 11.99 12.43
C ASN A 138 1.27 11.05 11.37
N LEU A 139 2.09 10.15 10.81
CA LEU A 139 1.65 9.21 9.79
C LEU A 139 0.76 8.14 10.41
N SER A 140 -0.54 8.17 10.07
CA SER A 140 -1.54 7.19 10.53
C SER A 140 -1.90 6.16 9.46
N LYS A 141 -1.89 6.58 8.18
CA LYS A 141 -2.33 5.74 7.07
C LYS A 141 -1.28 5.56 5.99
N ILE A 142 -1.03 4.31 5.60
CA ILE A 142 -0.17 3.94 4.47
C ILE A 142 -0.95 3.16 3.42
N GLU A 143 -0.87 3.58 2.16
CA GLU A 143 -1.23 2.76 1.00
C GLU A 143 0.02 2.40 0.19
N TRP A 144 0.52 1.18 0.37
CA TRP A 144 1.74 0.65 -0.23
C TRP A 144 1.46 -0.31 -1.39
N MET A 145 1.55 0.18 -2.61
CA MET A 145 1.20 -0.58 -3.82
C MET A 145 2.43 -0.81 -4.72
N VAL A 146 3.58 -1.07 -4.10
CA VAL A 146 4.79 -1.48 -4.82
C VAL A 146 4.69 -2.97 -5.14
N ARG A 147 4.72 -3.28 -6.45
CA ARG A 147 4.51 -4.64 -6.96
C ARG A 147 5.80 -5.48 -6.98
N GLY A 148 6.95 -4.86 -7.22
CA GLY A 148 8.21 -5.56 -7.41
C GLY A 148 8.71 -6.25 -6.14
N VAL A 149 8.97 -7.56 -6.21
CA VAL A 149 9.41 -8.38 -5.07
C VAL A 149 10.78 -7.92 -4.58
N ASP A 150 11.71 -7.68 -5.50
CA ASP A 150 13.08 -7.28 -5.17
C ASP A 150 13.13 -5.85 -4.59
N GLU A 151 12.30 -4.94 -5.11
CA GLU A 151 12.14 -3.58 -4.60
C GLU A 151 11.58 -3.59 -3.19
N ASN A 152 10.54 -4.39 -2.92
CA ASN A 152 10.00 -4.57 -1.58
C ASN A 152 11.02 -5.18 -0.63
N ALA A 153 11.80 -6.18 -1.07
CA ALA A 153 12.84 -6.80 -0.26
C ALA A 153 13.96 -5.80 0.07
N ALA A 154 14.39 -4.98 -0.90
CA ALA A 154 15.41 -3.96 -0.68
C ALA A 154 14.96 -2.87 0.31
N ILE A 155 13.72 -2.40 0.19
CA ILE A 155 13.15 -1.39 1.10
C ILE A 155 12.91 -1.99 2.48
N GLY A 156 12.31 -3.17 2.57
CA GLY A 156 12.10 -3.85 3.85
C GLY A 156 13.40 -4.14 4.59
N LYS A 157 14.46 -4.53 3.87
CA LYS A 157 15.79 -4.68 4.44
C LYS A 157 16.30 -3.38 5.07
N ALA A 158 16.15 -2.24 4.40
CA ALA A 158 16.58 -0.95 4.94
C ALA A 158 15.82 -0.59 6.23
N PHE A 159 14.50 -0.81 6.26
CA PHE A 159 13.70 -0.60 7.48
C PHE A 159 14.18 -1.47 8.65
N ILE A 160 14.52 -2.73 8.38
CA ILE A 160 15.04 -3.65 9.40
C ILE A 160 16.42 -3.20 9.89
N GLU A 161 17.33 -2.86 8.98
CA GLU A 161 18.70 -2.45 9.32
C GLU A 161 18.73 -1.12 10.11
N ASP A 162 17.85 -0.17 9.76
CA ASP A 162 17.75 1.12 10.46
C ASP A 162 16.95 1.03 11.77
N GLY A 163 16.29 -0.11 12.04
CA GLY A 163 15.36 -0.24 13.16
C GLY A 163 14.14 0.67 13.04
N THR A 164 13.78 1.09 11.83
CA THR A 164 12.69 2.03 11.58
C THR A 164 11.35 1.42 12.03
N ARG A 165 10.58 2.21 12.78
CA ARG A 165 9.23 1.88 13.26
C ARG A 165 8.31 3.05 12.98
N LEU A 166 7.05 2.73 12.72
CA LEU A 166 5.98 3.65 12.35
C LEU A 166 4.85 3.53 13.37
N PRO A 167 5.06 3.98 14.63
CA PRO A 167 4.11 3.77 15.72
C PRO A 167 2.82 4.59 15.60
N GLY A 168 2.78 5.60 14.71
CA GLY A 168 1.55 6.33 14.42
C GLY A 168 0.61 5.58 13.48
N VAL A 169 1.10 4.58 12.74
CA VAL A 169 0.35 3.94 11.66
C VAL A 169 -0.62 2.90 12.23
N ASP A 170 -1.91 3.18 12.09
CA ASP A 170 -3.03 2.32 12.51
C ASP A 170 -3.74 1.65 11.32
N HIS A 171 -3.60 2.19 10.10
CA HIS A 171 -4.24 1.66 8.90
C HIS A 171 -3.24 1.44 7.75
N LEU A 172 -3.09 0.18 7.33
CA LEU A 172 -2.17 -0.23 6.26
C LEU A 172 -2.93 -0.92 5.12
N VAL A 173 -2.84 -0.35 3.92
CA VAL A 173 -3.19 -1.05 2.68
C VAL A 173 -1.89 -1.42 1.99
N THR A 174 -1.67 -2.68 1.67
CA THR A 174 -0.39 -3.13 1.09
C THR A 174 -0.55 -4.25 0.08
N THR A 175 0.48 -4.54 -0.71
CA THR A 175 0.51 -5.75 -1.55
C THR A 175 1.01 -6.94 -0.75
N MET A 176 0.69 -8.15 -1.21
CA MET A 176 1.23 -9.39 -0.64
C MET A 176 2.77 -9.50 -0.69
N ASN A 177 3.46 -8.60 -1.39
CA ASN A 177 4.93 -8.60 -1.51
C ASN A 177 5.63 -7.77 -0.44
N ALA A 178 4.89 -7.08 0.44
CA ALA A 178 5.46 -6.23 1.49
C ALA A 178 5.01 -6.65 2.92
N PRO A 179 5.17 -7.94 3.31
CA PRO A 179 4.79 -8.38 4.66
C PRO A 179 5.58 -7.69 5.77
N TRP A 180 6.81 -7.23 5.47
CA TRP A 180 7.68 -6.51 6.40
C TRP A 180 7.06 -5.20 6.95
N LEU A 181 6.08 -4.62 6.26
CA LEU A 181 5.44 -3.38 6.72
C LEU A 181 4.60 -3.60 7.98
N VAL A 182 4.05 -4.79 8.18
CA VAL A 182 3.28 -5.10 9.39
C VAL A 182 4.20 -5.02 10.61
N ASP A 183 5.39 -5.61 10.54
CA ASP A 183 6.39 -5.55 11.62
C ASP A 183 6.87 -4.11 11.89
N ALA A 184 6.84 -3.26 10.86
CA ALA A 184 7.22 -1.85 11.00
C ALA A 184 6.13 -0.99 11.65
N CYS A 185 4.88 -1.46 11.71
CA CYS A 185 3.70 -0.72 12.19
C CYS A 185 3.15 -1.34 13.49
N PRO A 186 3.77 -1.10 14.66
CA PRO A 186 3.40 -1.75 15.91
C PRO A 186 2.00 -1.37 16.43
N SER A 187 1.39 -0.30 15.94
CA SER A 187 0.05 0.17 16.34
C SER A 187 -1.04 -0.21 15.35
N LEU A 188 -0.74 -1.10 14.39
CA LEU A 188 -1.63 -1.43 13.29
C LEU A 188 -2.93 -2.12 13.74
N THR A 189 -4.08 -1.46 13.56
CA THR A 189 -5.40 -2.04 13.88
C THR A 189 -6.18 -2.46 12.63
N SER A 190 -5.89 -1.89 11.47
CA SER A 190 -6.62 -2.17 10.22
C SER A 190 -5.64 -2.47 9.07
N LEU A 191 -5.79 -3.65 8.46
CA LEU A 191 -4.90 -4.15 7.40
C LEU A 191 -5.67 -4.62 6.16
N GLU A 192 -5.34 -4.05 5.01
CA GLU A 192 -5.83 -4.48 3.70
C GLU A 192 -4.68 -4.99 2.82
N ALA A 193 -4.56 -6.31 2.70
CA ALA A 193 -3.57 -6.96 1.84
C ALA A 193 -4.17 -7.25 0.45
N LYS A 194 -3.80 -6.41 -0.53
CA LYS A 194 -4.26 -6.50 -1.92
C LYS A 194 -3.50 -7.56 -2.71
N ARG A 195 -4.27 -8.22 -3.57
CA ARG A 195 -3.74 -9.19 -4.53
C ARG A 195 -2.99 -8.44 -5.64
N ASP A 196 -1.78 -8.89 -5.94
CA ASP A 196 -1.14 -8.53 -7.19
C ASP A 196 -1.63 -9.50 -8.27
N ASP A 197 -2.09 -8.98 -9.40
CA ASP A 197 -2.90 -9.69 -10.40
C ASP A 197 -2.18 -10.90 -11.05
N PHE A 198 -0.88 -11.08 -10.81
CA PHE A 198 -0.03 -11.83 -11.72
C PHE A 198 0.36 -13.26 -11.34
N VAL A 199 0.57 -13.64 -10.07
CA VAL A 199 1.05 -15.03 -9.79
C VAL A 199 0.69 -15.51 -8.38
N TRP A 200 -0.33 -16.36 -8.26
CA TRP A 200 -0.58 -17.17 -7.05
C TRP A 200 -0.02 -18.60 -7.14
N GLU A 201 0.74 -18.93 -8.20
CA GLU A 201 1.25 -20.30 -8.39
C GLU A 201 2.21 -20.79 -7.30
N LYS A 202 2.55 -19.97 -6.29
CA LYS A 202 3.19 -20.46 -5.06
C LYS A 202 2.50 -19.90 -3.83
N LEU A 203 1.71 -20.75 -3.18
CA LEU A 203 1.19 -20.68 -1.80
C LEU A 203 2.22 -20.30 -0.71
N ARG A 204 3.51 -20.13 -1.06
CA ARG A 204 4.59 -19.79 -0.12
C ARG A 204 4.42 -18.42 0.53
N THR A 205 3.87 -17.43 -0.17
CA THR A 205 3.61 -16.10 0.40
C THR A 205 2.49 -16.13 1.43
N GLY A 206 1.51 -17.03 1.31
CA GLY A 206 0.45 -17.21 2.31
C GLY A 206 0.99 -17.57 3.69
N GLY A 207 2.00 -18.45 3.76
CA GLY A 207 2.63 -18.81 5.03
C GLY A 207 3.37 -17.66 5.72
N ILE A 208 3.96 -16.75 4.95
CA ILE A 208 4.65 -15.56 5.50
C ILE A 208 3.63 -14.62 6.14
N TRP A 209 2.52 -14.35 5.44
CA TRP A 209 1.46 -13.49 5.96
C TRP A 209 0.77 -14.08 7.19
N LEU A 210 0.53 -15.40 7.23
CA LEU A 210 0.01 -16.05 8.43
C LEU A 210 0.94 -15.90 9.62
N GLY A 211 2.26 -16.05 9.41
CA GLY A 211 3.25 -15.83 10.45
C GLY A 211 3.24 -14.40 10.99
N VAL A 212 3.27 -13.43 10.09
CA VAL A 212 3.24 -11.99 10.42
C VAL A 212 1.96 -11.61 11.16
N LEU A 213 0.80 -12.02 10.65
CA LEU A 213 -0.48 -11.71 11.29
C LEU A 213 -0.56 -12.30 12.70
N ARG A 214 -0.08 -13.54 12.92
CA ARG A 214 -0.07 -14.18 14.24
C ARG A 214 0.72 -13.38 15.27
N ASP A 215 1.75 -12.66 14.85
CA ASP A 215 2.57 -11.81 15.72
C ASP A 215 1.97 -10.40 15.90
N THR A 216 0.78 -10.13 15.33
CA THR A 216 0.08 -8.84 15.35
C THR A 216 -1.33 -8.99 15.98
N PRO A 217 -1.45 -9.33 17.28
CA PRO A 217 -2.70 -9.75 17.90
C PRO A 217 -3.74 -8.62 18.07
N HIS A 218 -3.36 -7.37 17.83
CA HIS A 218 -4.20 -6.18 17.99
C HIS A 218 -4.87 -5.71 16.70
N ILE A 219 -4.78 -6.48 15.60
CA ILE A 219 -5.55 -6.20 14.40
C ILE A 219 -7.04 -6.41 14.69
N GLU A 220 -7.85 -5.39 14.41
CA GLU A 220 -9.30 -5.36 14.56
C GLU A 220 -9.99 -5.60 13.21
N GLU A 221 -9.39 -5.13 12.11
CA GLU A 221 -9.91 -5.24 10.76
C GLU A 221 -8.88 -5.88 9.81
N LEU A 222 -9.28 -6.97 9.15
CA LEU A 222 -8.43 -7.67 8.18
C LEU A 222 -9.18 -7.86 6.87
N HIS A 223 -8.64 -7.27 5.80
CA HIS A 223 -9.09 -7.40 4.42
C HIS A 223 -8.03 -8.13 3.60
N ILE A 224 -8.31 -9.35 3.15
CA ILE A 224 -7.39 -10.11 2.30
C ILE A 224 -8.01 -10.32 0.92
N GLY A 225 -7.37 -9.80 -0.13
CA GLY A 225 -7.70 -10.09 -1.52
C GLY A 225 -8.17 -8.89 -2.34
N GLY A 226 -8.57 -9.16 -3.59
CA GLY A 226 -9.25 -8.21 -4.46
C GLY A 226 -8.54 -7.84 -5.77
N SER A 227 -9.05 -8.39 -6.86
CA SER A 227 -9.13 -7.81 -8.22
C SER A 227 -9.88 -8.84 -9.08
N MET A 228 -11.12 -8.52 -9.49
CA MET A 228 -11.89 -9.37 -10.40
C MET A 228 -11.53 -9.00 -11.84
N CYS A 229 -11.06 -9.96 -12.63
CA CYS A 229 -10.80 -9.77 -14.06
C CYS A 229 -12.14 -9.72 -14.81
N GLY A 230 -12.59 -8.52 -15.18
CA GLY A 230 -13.94 -8.27 -15.69
C GLY A 230 -14.30 -8.86 -17.07
N ASN A 231 -13.33 -9.31 -17.87
CA ASN A 231 -13.61 -9.66 -19.28
C ASN A 231 -13.75 -11.16 -19.56
N ALA A 232 -13.56 -12.03 -18.55
CA ALA A 232 -13.54 -13.48 -18.75
C ALA A 232 -14.95 -14.09 -18.92
N TYR A 233 -16.01 -13.31 -18.70
CA TYR A 233 -17.40 -13.79 -18.64
C TYR A 233 -18.29 -13.26 -19.77
N MET A 234 -17.71 -12.67 -20.81
CA MET A 234 -18.44 -12.26 -22.01
C MET A 234 -18.74 -13.48 -22.90
N GLY A 235 -19.90 -13.46 -23.57
CA GLY A 235 -20.32 -14.47 -24.56
C GLY A 235 -21.30 -15.55 -24.06
N ALA A 236 -21.70 -16.44 -24.99
CA ALA A 236 -22.83 -17.37 -24.81
C ALA A 236 -22.73 -18.32 -23.60
N ASN A 237 -21.52 -18.60 -23.12
CA ASN A 237 -21.26 -19.45 -21.94
C ASN A 237 -20.73 -18.67 -20.73
N GLY A 238 -20.68 -17.34 -20.82
CA GLY A 238 -20.12 -16.46 -19.81
C GLY A 238 -20.80 -16.62 -18.46
N ALA A 239 -22.12 -16.72 -18.46
CA ALA A 239 -22.96 -17.01 -17.29
C ALA A 239 -22.58 -18.31 -16.56
N VAL A 240 -22.43 -19.42 -17.29
CA VAL A 240 -22.08 -20.72 -16.71
C VAL A 240 -20.66 -20.69 -16.14
N TYR A 241 -19.74 -20.08 -16.88
CA TYR A 241 -18.35 -19.91 -16.45
C TYR A 241 -18.25 -19.01 -15.21
N TRP A 242 -18.99 -17.90 -15.19
CA TRP A 242 -19.10 -17.00 -14.04
C TRP A 242 -19.62 -17.74 -12.81
N ARG A 243 -20.70 -18.51 -12.95
CA ARG A 243 -21.29 -19.27 -11.82
C ARG A 243 -20.29 -20.27 -11.25
N SER A 244 -19.62 -21.03 -12.13
CA SER A 244 -18.61 -22.00 -11.71
C SER A 244 -17.41 -21.34 -11.02
N ASN A 245 -16.90 -20.25 -11.58
CA ASN A 245 -15.77 -19.53 -11.01
C ASN A 245 -16.15 -18.84 -9.68
N MET A 246 -17.34 -18.26 -9.60
CA MET A 246 -17.84 -17.64 -8.38
C MET A 246 -18.05 -18.68 -7.28
N ALA A 247 -18.64 -19.84 -7.58
CA ALA A 247 -18.77 -20.92 -6.59
C ALA A 247 -17.41 -21.34 -5.99
N GLN A 248 -16.38 -21.51 -6.84
CA GLN A 248 -15.01 -21.78 -6.37
C GLN A 248 -14.44 -20.63 -5.54
N ALA A 249 -14.73 -19.38 -5.92
CA ALA A 249 -14.30 -18.21 -5.16
C ALA A 249 -14.99 -18.12 -3.78
N LEU A 250 -16.26 -18.48 -3.68
CA LEU A 250 -16.99 -18.58 -2.40
C LEU A 250 -16.39 -19.68 -1.52
N GLU A 251 -16.12 -20.87 -2.07
CA GLU A 251 -15.45 -21.96 -1.33
C GLU A 251 -14.07 -21.55 -0.80
N ALA A 252 -13.26 -20.90 -1.65
CA ALA A 252 -11.96 -20.38 -1.25
C ALA A 252 -12.08 -19.29 -0.17
N THR A 253 -13.11 -18.45 -0.27
CA THR A 253 -13.43 -17.42 0.73
C THR A 253 -13.79 -18.04 2.07
N GLU A 254 -14.65 -19.06 2.08
CA GLU A 254 -15.01 -19.77 3.31
C GLU A 254 -13.81 -20.47 3.94
N LEU A 255 -12.93 -21.07 3.13
CA LEU A 255 -11.71 -21.71 3.61
C LEU A 255 -10.76 -20.68 4.24
N ALA A 256 -10.56 -19.53 3.57
CA ALA A 256 -9.75 -18.44 4.10
C ALA A 256 -10.30 -17.93 5.43
N GLY A 257 -11.62 -17.71 5.54
CA GLY A 257 -12.23 -17.30 6.80
C GLY A 257 -12.06 -18.32 7.92
N LYS A 258 -12.14 -19.64 7.61
CA LYS A 258 -11.87 -20.70 8.60
C LYS A 258 -10.44 -20.64 9.13
N ILE A 259 -9.45 -20.41 8.26
CA ILE A 259 -8.05 -20.25 8.65
C ILE A 259 -7.89 -19.00 9.51
N VAL A 260 -8.41 -17.85 9.07
CA VAL A 260 -8.33 -16.59 9.85
C VAL A 260 -8.94 -16.78 11.23
N ARG A 261 -10.13 -17.37 11.35
CA ARG A 261 -10.75 -17.61 12.66
C ARG A 261 -9.91 -18.52 13.56
N GLN A 262 -9.26 -19.54 12.99
CA GLN A 262 -8.40 -20.45 13.76
C GLN A 262 -7.16 -19.75 14.31
N GLU A 263 -6.56 -18.87 13.51
CA GLU A 263 -5.36 -18.13 13.89
C GLU A 263 -5.66 -16.89 14.74
N PHE A 264 -6.86 -16.31 14.59
CA PHE A 264 -7.31 -15.06 15.21
C PHE A 264 -8.66 -15.24 15.93
N PRO A 265 -8.70 -15.97 17.07
CA PRO A 265 -9.94 -16.27 17.76
C PRO A 265 -10.63 -15.06 18.42
N GLY A 266 -9.94 -13.91 18.49
CA GLY A 266 -10.45 -12.67 19.08
C GLY A 266 -11.16 -11.72 18.10
N LEU A 267 -11.17 -12.03 16.80
CA LEU A 267 -11.86 -11.20 15.81
C LEU A 267 -13.38 -11.43 15.84
N ASP A 268 -14.14 -10.38 15.57
CA ASP A 268 -15.60 -10.46 15.40
C ASP A 268 -16.01 -10.84 13.95
N GLY A 269 -15.07 -10.76 13.00
CA GLY A 269 -15.29 -11.14 11.62
C GLY A 269 -14.05 -10.98 10.74
N VAL A 270 -14.22 -11.20 9.43
CA VAL A 270 -13.14 -11.08 8.44
C VAL A 270 -13.67 -10.59 7.10
N HIS A 271 -12.91 -9.74 6.42
CA HIS A 271 -13.14 -9.44 5.02
C HIS A 271 -12.21 -10.27 4.12
N VAL A 272 -12.80 -11.06 3.22
CA VAL A 272 -12.06 -11.83 2.21
C VAL A 272 -12.56 -11.42 0.82
N GLY A 273 -11.67 -10.81 0.05
CA GLY A 273 -12.03 -10.14 -1.19
C GLY A 273 -13.05 -9.02 -0.91
N GLY A 274 -14.21 -9.10 -1.54
CA GLY A 274 -15.31 -8.14 -1.36
C GLY A 274 -16.38 -8.57 -0.36
N PHE A 275 -16.14 -9.64 0.41
CA PHE A 275 -17.17 -10.26 1.24
C PHE A 275 -16.80 -10.20 2.72
N TYR A 276 -17.78 -9.93 3.57
CA TYR A 276 -17.65 -9.96 5.03
C TYR A 276 -18.20 -11.28 5.58
N GLY A 277 -17.41 -11.95 6.41
CA GLY A 277 -17.81 -13.14 7.16
C GLY A 277 -17.88 -12.81 8.64
N ASN A 278 -19.07 -12.88 9.22
CA ASN A 278 -19.30 -12.60 10.64
C ASN A 278 -18.95 -13.83 11.49
N PHE A 279 -18.07 -13.68 12.47
CA PHE A 279 -17.74 -14.76 13.40
C PHE A 279 -18.80 -14.78 14.51
N THR A 280 -19.43 -15.93 14.70
CA THR A 280 -20.50 -16.08 15.70
C THR A 280 -20.54 -17.50 16.23
N THR A 281 -21.41 -17.73 17.20
CA THR A 281 -21.69 -19.04 17.78
C THR A 281 -23.10 -19.46 17.38
N ASP A 282 -23.27 -20.70 16.93
CA ASP A 282 -24.59 -21.25 16.65
C ASP A 282 -25.34 -21.62 17.94
N ASN A 283 -26.58 -22.12 17.79
CA ASN A 283 -27.43 -22.51 18.92
C ASN A 283 -26.85 -23.68 19.76
N GLU A 284 -25.85 -24.39 19.23
CA GLU A 284 -25.17 -25.51 19.91
C GLU A 284 -23.90 -25.06 20.63
N GLY A 285 -23.56 -23.76 20.60
CA GLY A 285 -22.33 -23.27 21.18
C GLY A 285 -21.12 -23.44 20.25
N LYS A 286 -21.31 -23.86 19.00
CA LYS A 286 -20.21 -24.07 18.04
C LYS A 286 -19.93 -22.79 17.27
N GLN A 287 -18.65 -22.41 17.21
CA GLN A 287 -18.23 -21.28 16.41
C GLN A 287 -18.47 -21.56 14.92
N VAL A 288 -19.13 -20.63 14.24
CA VAL A 288 -19.42 -20.64 12.80
C VAL A 288 -19.05 -19.30 12.17
N ILE A 289 -18.94 -19.27 10.85
CA ILE A 289 -18.77 -18.03 10.09
C ILE A 289 -20.00 -17.89 9.22
N ILE A 290 -20.69 -16.76 9.33
CA ILE A 290 -21.88 -16.46 8.55
C ILE A 290 -21.50 -15.48 7.44
N TRP A 291 -21.68 -15.93 6.21
CA TRP A 291 -21.54 -15.16 4.99
C TRP A 291 -22.93 -14.85 4.43
N GLU A 292 -23.04 -13.88 3.52
CA GLU A 292 -24.30 -13.56 2.82
C GLU A 292 -24.91 -14.78 2.09
N TRP A 293 -24.08 -15.74 1.69
CA TRP A 293 -24.49 -16.95 0.96
C TRP A 293 -24.59 -18.20 1.84
N THR A 294 -24.33 -18.13 3.15
CA THR A 294 -24.32 -19.33 4.01
C THR A 294 -25.68 -20.04 3.99
N GLY A 295 -25.69 -21.28 3.51
CA GLY A 295 -26.91 -22.09 3.35
C GLY A 295 -27.77 -21.75 2.14
N ARG A 296 -27.36 -20.77 1.31
CA ARG A 296 -28.12 -20.27 0.15
C ARG A 296 -27.22 -19.94 -1.06
N VAL A 297 -26.14 -20.70 -1.26
CA VAL A 297 -25.15 -20.44 -2.33
C VAL A 297 -25.80 -20.33 -3.70
N ASP A 298 -26.67 -21.28 -4.07
CA ASP A 298 -27.31 -21.28 -5.39
C ASP A 298 -28.21 -20.07 -5.62
N GLU A 299 -29.04 -19.71 -4.63
CA GLU A 299 -29.94 -18.55 -4.67
C GLU A 299 -29.14 -17.25 -4.76
N TRP A 300 -28.08 -17.13 -3.94
CA TRP A 300 -27.20 -15.96 -3.96
C TRP A 300 -26.49 -15.81 -5.31
N LEU A 301 -26.03 -16.93 -5.92
CA LEU A 301 -25.44 -16.90 -7.26
C LEU A 301 -26.44 -16.45 -8.31
N ASP A 302 -27.69 -16.91 -8.26
CA ASP A 302 -28.75 -16.47 -9.18
C ASP A 302 -29.02 -14.97 -9.05
N GLU A 303 -29.17 -14.46 -7.82
CA GLU A 303 -29.39 -13.03 -7.54
C GLU A 303 -28.24 -12.15 -8.07
N LYS A 304 -26.99 -12.53 -7.80
CA LYS A 304 -25.82 -11.75 -8.24
C LYS A 304 -25.61 -11.84 -9.74
N GLN A 305 -25.93 -12.98 -10.36
CA GLN A 305 -25.85 -13.13 -11.81
C GLN A 305 -26.87 -12.24 -12.52
N MET A 306 -28.09 -12.10 -11.99
CA MET A 306 -29.10 -11.18 -12.53
C MET A 306 -28.71 -9.70 -12.43
N ALA A 307 -27.87 -9.36 -11.45
CA ALA A 307 -27.36 -8.01 -11.27
C ALA A 307 -26.20 -7.66 -12.22
N ILE A 308 -25.59 -8.66 -12.88
CA ILE A 308 -24.52 -8.45 -13.85
C ILE A 308 -25.14 -8.46 -15.24
N ASP A 309 -25.15 -7.29 -15.88
CA ASP A 309 -25.55 -7.19 -17.27
C ASP A 309 -24.46 -7.80 -18.15
N PHE A 310 -24.65 -9.06 -18.57
CA PHE A 310 -23.79 -9.74 -19.52
C PHE A 310 -24.14 -9.39 -20.98
N THR A 311 -25.04 -8.43 -21.22
CA THR A 311 -25.35 -8.00 -22.58
C THR A 311 -24.24 -7.10 -23.10
N ASP A 312 -23.33 -7.70 -23.88
CA ASP A 312 -22.55 -6.94 -24.85
C ASP A 312 -23.53 -6.41 -25.92
N GLU A 313 -23.79 -5.10 -25.94
CA GLU A 313 -24.06 -4.44 -27.21
C GLU A 313 -22.79 -4.56 -28.08
N PRO A 314 -22.87 -5.11 -29.31
CA PRO A 314 -21.74 -5.22 -30.23
C PRO A 314 -21.22 -3.87 -30.73
#